data_AF-A0A0M4GHB7-F1
#
_entry.id   AF-A0A0M4GHB7-F1
#
_cell.length_a   1.000
_cell.length_b   1.000
_cell.length_c   1.000
_cell.angle_alpha   90.00
_cell.angle_beta   90.00
_cell.angle_gamma   90.00
#
_symmetry.space_group_name_H-M   'P 1'
#
loop_
_entity.id
_entity.type
_entity.pdbx_description
1 polymer ?
#
loop_
_entity_poly.entity_id
_entity_poly.type
_entity_poly.pdbx_seq_one_letter_code
_entity_poly.pdbx_strand_id
1 'polypeptide(L)'
;MNAPLNLNQDHLQIVPTSSGLALDKKRYWWLLSPGLPVLGMGILAGYHFGPKATKKIFALGGPLLLHVIIPSIDSIVGQDNNNPENEQIQSLVEDPYYDRIVKLFIPLQMTANVFAAYVVSRKSTSFIDQILLGISMGAINGIGVNTAHELSHRPHKKDHYLSHATLMPLFYNHFRVEHPYGHHRRAATPDDPASSKMGETFYEFWPRTVFGGLKSAIEIEKNRLKRKGLSFFSPQNELFQGWAMSAGFHATLLNLFGREIIPYLATQAFYGVSLFEVINYIEHYGLMREQKEDGSFARTMPEHSWNNNNITTNLFLYQLQRHSDHHAYPTRPFQALRHFDEAPELPSGYATMLLPALIPSLWFKMMDKRVFDHYQGDLNKANIHPKRRAKIFQKFGVIDRLLNRD
;
A
#
# COMPACT_ATOMS: atom_id res chain seq x y z
N MET A 1 -27.97 8.94 -2.11
CA MET A 1 -28.82 8.55 -3.25
C MET A 1 -27.92 7.91 -4.30
N ASN A 2 -28.03 6.60 -4.50
CA ASN A 2 -27.47 5.95 -5.69
C ASN A 2 -28.49 6.18 -6.80
N ALA A 3 -28.26 7.15 -7.67
CA ALA A 3 -28.98 7.17 -8.93
C ALA A 3 -28.36 6.08 -9.81
N PRO A 4 -29.11 5.05 -10.23
CA PRO A 4 -28.65 4.19 -11.32
C PRO A 4 -28.51 5.08 -12.56
N LEU A 5 -27.33 5.06 -13.18
CA LEU A 5 -27.10 5.67 -14.48
C LEU A 5 -27.94 4.92 -15.51
N ASN A 6 -29.18 5.39 -15.74
CA ASN A 6 -29.95 5.01 -16.92
C ASN A 6 -29.38 5.77 -18.11
N LEU A 7 -28.42 5.14 -18.79
CA LEU A 7 -27.94 5.60 -20.08
C LEU A 7 -29.08 5.40 -21.10
N ASN A 8 -29.80 6.48 -21.41
CA ASN A 8 -30.68 6.51 -22.58
C ASN A 8 -29.83 6.21 -23.83
N GLN A 9 -30.25 5.23 -24.62
CA GLN A 9 -29.53 4.72 -25.80
C GLN A 9 -29.50 5.68 -27.01
N ASP A 10 -30.06 6.89 -26.90
CA ASP A 10 -30.35 7.74 -28.07
C ASP A 10 -29.32 8.83 -28.38
N HIS A 11 -28.14 8.83 -27.73
CA HIS A 11 -27.01 9.67 -28.15
C HIS A 11 -25.69 8.90 -28.11
N LEU A 12 -25.56 7.87 -28.95
CA LEU A 12 -24.25 7.41 -29.40
C LEU A 12 -23.67 8.43 -30.38
N GLN A 13 -23.26 9.60 -29.88
CA GLN A 13 -22.13 10.26 -30.50
C GLN A 13 -20.96 9.30 -30.36
N ILE A 14 -20.47 8.79 -31.48
CA ILE A 14 -19.19 8.09 -31.54
C ILE A 14 -18.13 9.14 -31.17
N VAL A 15 -17.91 9.31 -29.87
CA VAL A 15 -16.74 10.03 -29.37
C VAL A 15 -15.56 9.23 -29.92
N PRO A 16 -14.65 9.85 -30.69
CA PRO A 16 -13.47 9.14 -31.17
C PRO A 16 -12.80 8.50 -29.95
N THR A 17 -12.64 7.17 -29.95
CA THR A 17 -11.89 6.47 -28.92
C THR A 17 -10.46 6.96 -29.00
N SER A 18 -10.15 8.00 -28.23
CA SER A 18 -8.80 8.51 -28.06
C SER A 18 -7.91 7.35 -27.68
N SER A 19 -6.78 7.19 -28.39
CA SER A 19 -5.82 6.15 -28.05
C SER A 19 -5.38 6.31 -26.58
N GLY A 20 -5.04 5.22 -25.90
CA GLY A 20 -4.64 5.29 -24.49
C GLY A 20 -3.48 6.27 -24.22
N LEU A 21 -2.63 6.55 -25.22
CA LEU A 21 -1.58 7.56 -25.14
C LEU A 21 -2.12 9.00 -25.16
N ALA A 22 -3.22 9.25 -25.88
CA ALA A 22 -3.87 10.56 -25.91
C ALA A 22 -4.57 10.87 -24.57
N LEU A 23 -5.08 9.84 -23.89
CA LEU A 23 -5.73 9.97 -22.57
C LEU A 23 -4.74 9.99 -21.40
N ASP A 24 -3.63 9.27 -21.53
CA ASP A 24 -2.60 9.18 -20.52
C ASP A 24 -1.22 9.39 -21.14
N LYS A 25 -0.72 10.63 -21.03
CA LYS A 25 0.60 11.01 -21.53
C LYS A 25 1.75 10.24 -20.86
N LYS A 26 1.49 9.60 -19.71
CA LYS A 26 2.46 8.81 -18.96
C LYS A 26 2.34 7.30 -19.22
N ARG A 27 1.52 6.90 -20.20
CA ARG A 27 1.23 5.50 -20.51
C ARG A 27 2.45 4.60 -20.43
N TYR A 28 3.52 4.90 -21.16
CA TYR A 28 4.70 4.02 -21.19
C TYR A 28 5.54 4.07 -19.91
N TRP A 29 5.39 5.11 -19.09
CA TRP A 29 6.13 5.24 -17.83
C TRP A 29 5.58 4.32 -16.74
N TRP A 30 4.38 3.75 -16.89
CA TRP A 30 3.86 2.72 -15.99
C TRP A 30 4.73 1.46 -15.94
N LEU A 31 5.60 1.24 -16.93
CA LEU A 31 6.61 0.18 -16.89
C LEU A 31 7.65 0.35 -15.78
N LEU A 32 7.73 1.53 -15.14
CA LEU A 32 8.59 1.72 -13.97
C LEU A 32 8.22 0.79 -12.81
N SER A 33 6.93 0.48 -12.62
CA SER A 33 6.50 -0.43 -11.55
C SER A 33 7.01 -1.87 -11.76
N PRO A 34 6.69 -2.60 -12.86
CA PRO A 34 7.31 -3.91 -13.13
C PRO A 34 8.82 -3.81 -13.40
N GLY A 35 9.37 -2.62 -13.63
CA GLY A 35 10.80 -2.36 -13.66
C GLY A 35 11.49 -2.51 -12.31
N LEU A 36 10.78 -2.36 -11.17
CA LEU A 36 11.38 -2.46 -9.84
C LEU A 36 12.01 -3.84 -9.55
N PRO A 37 11.34 -4.98 -9.80
CA PRO A 37 11.99 -6.28 -9.71
C PRO A 37 13.22 -6.41 -10.61
N VAL A 38 13.22 -5.77 -11.79
CA VAL A 38 14.38 -5.76 -12.70
C VAL A 38 15.54 -4.95 -12.10
N LEU A 39 15.26 -3.80 -11.49
CA LEU A 39 16.24 -3.04 -10.72
C LEU A 39 16.78 -3.85 -9.53
N GLY A 40 15.90 -4.59 -8.83
CA GLY A 40 16.28 -5.55 -7.80
C GLY A 40 17.26 -6.60 -8.32
N MET A 41 16.98 -7.19 -9.49
CA MET A 41 17.92 -8.10 -10.16
C MET A 41 19.24 -7.42 -10.53
N GLY A 42 19.21 -6.16 -10.99
CA GLY A 42 20.41 -5.37 -11.25
C GLY A 42 21.25 -5.15 -10.00
N ILE A 43 20.61 -4.84 -8.86
CA ILE A 43 21.26 -4.72 -7.55
C ILE A 43 21.96 -6.04 -7.17
N LEU A 44 21.25 -7.15 -7.28
CA LEU A 44 21.77 -8.49 -6.96
C LEU A 44 22.93 -8.88 -7.89
N ALA A 45 22.80 -8.60 -9.19
CA ALA A 45 23.85 -8.86 -10.17
C ALA A 45 25.09 -8.01 -9.90
N GLY A 46 24.92 -6.72 -9.57
CA GLY A 46 26.00 -5.83 -9.17
C GLY A 46 26.70 -6.30 -7.90
N TYR A 47 25.97 -6.80 -6.90
CA TYR A 47 26.56 -7.42 -5.71
C TYR A 47 27.34 -8.70 -6.05
N HIS A 48 26.76 -9.55 -6.89
CA HIS A 48 27.27 -10.89 -7.15
C HIS A 48 28.50 -10.89 -8.09
N PHE A 49 28.40 -10.17 -9.20
CA PHE A 49 29.41 -10.11 -10.25
C PHE A 49 30.33 -8.88 -10.17
N GLY A 50 29.95 -7.87 -9.38
CA GLY A 50 30.74 -6.64 -9.25
C GLY A 50 32.02 -6.80 -8.40
N PRO A 51 32.93 -5.82 -8.48
CA PRO A 51 34.14 -5.79 -7.66
C PRO A 51 33.85 -5.84 -6.16
N LYS A 52 34.75 -6.44 -5.37
CA LYS A 52 34.60 -6.51 -3.90
C LYS A 52 34.33 -5.15 -3.24
N ALA A 53 34.96 -4.08 -3.76
CA ALA A 53 34.84 -2.73 -3.22
C ALA A 53 33.42 -2.13 -3.35
N THR A 54 32.63 -2.55 -4.35
CA THR A 54 31.29 -1.99 -4.60
C THR A 54 30.16 -2.84 -4.00
N LYS A 55 30.46 -4.04 -3.49
CA LYS A 55 29.45 -4.98 -2.96
C LYS A 55 28.54 -4.34 -1.93
N LYS A 56 29.07 -3.60 -0.95
CA LYS A 56 28.26 -2.97 0.10
C LYS A 56 27.28 -1.92 -0.45
N ILE A 57 27.70 -1.18 -1.48
CA ILE A 57 26.84 -0.20 -2.16
C ILE A 57 25.66 -0.92 -2.82
N PHE A 58 25.92 -2.02 -3.53
CA PHE A 58 24.85 -2.84 -4.10
C PHE A 58 23.99 -3.50 -3.00
N ALA A 59 24.57 -4.00 -1.92
CA ALA A 59 23.79 -4.57 -0.81
C ALA A 59 22.80 -3.54 -0.20
N LEU A 60 23.17 -2.26 -0.22
CA LEU A 60 22.34 -1.11 0.18
C LEU A 60 21.46 -0.55 -0.94
N GLY A 61 21.43 -1.19 -2.11
CA GLY A 61 20.80 -0.66 -3.32
C GLY A 61 19.31 -0.34 -3.15
N GLY A 62 18.55 -1.16 -2.43
CA GLY A 62 17.12 -0.89 -2.18
C GLY A 62 16.90 0.32 -1.25
N PRO A 63 17.56 0.42 -0.08
CA PRO A 63 17.55 1.64 0.72
C PRO A 63 17.97 2.90 -0.04
N LEU A 64 19.04 2.83 -0.84
CA LEU A 64 19.47 3.96 -1.66
C LEU A 64 18.42 4.33 -2.71
N LEU A 65 17.84 3.34 -3.38
CA LEU A 65 16.76 3.55 -4.34
C LEU A 65 15.55 4.26 -3.68
N LEU A 66 15.09 3.71 -2.56
CA LEU A 66 13.87 4.15 -1.88
C LEU A 66 14.03 5.50 -1.17
N HIS A 67 15.13 5.73 -0.46
CA HIS A 67 15.30 6.89 0.43
C HIS A 67 16.13 8.01 -0.19
N VAL A 68 16.81 7.77 -1.31
CA VAL A 68 17.66 8.77 -1.97
C VAL A 68 17.22 9.00 -3.40
N ILE A 69 17.23 7.96 -4.24
CA ILE A 69 17.02 8.12 -5.69
C ILE A 69 15.58 8.54 -6.00
N ILE A 70 14.57 7.80 -5.51
CA ILE A 70 13.16 8.11 -5.78
C ILE A 70 12.79 9.52 -5.26
N PRO A 71 13.07 9.89 -4.00
CA PRO A 71 12.79 11.24 -3.50
C PRO A 71 13.50 12.35 -4.29
N SER A 72 14.75 12.11 -4.71
CA SER A 72 15.48 13.09 -5.52
C SER A 72 14.81 13.32 -6.88
N ILE A 73 14.40 12.25 -7.56
CA ILE A 73 13.69 12.36 -8.84
C ILE A 73 12.33 13.03 -8.63
N ASP A 74 11.59 12.67 -7.58
CA ASP A 74 10.30 13.29 -7.26
C ASP A 74 10.41 14.81 -7.05
N SER A 75 11.50 15.28 -6.43
CA SER A 75 11.76 16.71 -6.23
C SER A 75 12.04 17.45 -7.54
N ILE A 76 12.51 16.75 -8.58
CA ILE A 76 12.85 17.31 -9.89
C ILE A 76 11.64 17.26 -10.83
N VAL A 77 10.89 16.16 -10.84
CA VAL A 77 9.79 15.93 -11.80
C VAL A 77 8.49 16.63 -11.36
N GLY A 78 8.19 16.67 -10.06
CA GLY A 78 7.01 17.35 -9.53
C GLY A 78 5.71 16.53 -9.55
N GLN A 79 4.57 17.24 -9.62
CA GLN A 79 3.21 16.71 -9.42
C GLN A 79 2.45 16.43 -10.73
N ASP A 80 1.50 15.50 -10.67
CA ASP A 80 0.72 15.00 -11.80
C ASP A 80 -0.62 15.72 -11.95
N ASN A 81 -0.69 16.75 -12.77
CA ASN A 81 -1.95 17.47 -13.01
C ASN A 81 -2.95 16.70 -13.88
N ASN A 82 -2.66 15.48 -14.34
CA ASN A 82 -3.58 14.72 -15.18
C ASN A 82 -4.74 14.16 -14.36
N ASN A 83 -5.97 14.58 -14.64
CA ASN A 83 -7.19 14.10 -13.99
C ASN A 83 -8.19 13.67 -15.06
N PRO A 84 -8.49 12.36 -15.23
CA PRO A 84 -9.35 11.90 -16.31
C PRO A 84 -10.81 12.31 -16.10
N GLU A 85 -11.46 12.76 -17.17
CA GLU A 85 -12.91 13.04 -17.20
C GLU A 85 -13.74 11.75 -17.17
N ASN A 86 -15.01 11.84 -16.77
CA ASN A 86 -15.88 10.66 -16.61
C ASN A 86 -15.99 9.83 -17.90
N GLU A 87 -16.05 10.49 -19.06
CA GLU A 87 -16.13 9.86 -20.38
C GLU A 87 -14.83 9.15 -20.77
N GLN A 88 -13.70 9.59 -20.24
CA GLN A 88 -12.37 9.00 -20.50
C GLN A 88 -12.09 7.79 -19.61
N ILE A 89 -12.69 7.73 -18.42
CA ILE A 89 -12.49 6.63 -17.45
C ILE A 89 -12.80 5.28 -18.10
N GLN A 90 -13.93 5.14 -18.81
CA GLN A 90 -14.29 3.88 -19.43
C GLN A 90 -13.23 3.40 -20.43
N SER A 91 -12.73 4.31 -21.27
CA SER A 91 -11.69 4.00 -22.26
C SER A 91 -10.38 3.54 -21.61
N LEU A 92 -9.99 4.15 -20.48
CA LEU A 92 -8.81 3.76 -19.71
C LEU A 92 -8.97 2.42 -18.98
N VAL A 93 -10.19 2.11 -18.51
CA VAL A 93 -10.51 0.85 -17.83
C VAL A 93 -10.48 -0.33 -18.80
N GLU A 94 -10.98 -0.15 -20.03
CA GLU A 94 -11.05 -1.20 -21.05
C GLU A 94 -9.69 -1.50 -21.71
N ASP A 95 -8.69 -0.64 -21.52
CA ASP A 95 -7.38 -0.79 -22.13
C ASP A 95 -6.54 -1.92 -21.47
N PRO A 96 -6.23 -3.02 -22.19
CA PRO A 96 -5.56 -4.18 -21.62
C PRO A 96 -4.10 -3.91 -21.25
N TYR A 97 -3.51 -2.79 -21.67
CA TYR A 97 -2.13 -2.44 -21.36
C TYR A 97 -1.90 -2.31 -19.85
N TYR A 98 -2.78 -1.61 -19.14
CA TYR A 98 -2.66 -1.40 -17.70
C TYR A 98 -2.80 -2.70 -16.92
N ASP A 99 -3.72 -3.58 -17.34
CA ASP A 99 -3.86 -4.94 -16.78
C ASP A 99 -2.57 -5.77 -16.94
N ARG A 100 -1.96 -5.72 -18.12
CA ARG A 100 -0.73 -6.47 -18.42
C ARG A 100 0.45 -6.00 -17.59
N ILE A 101 0.60 -4.69 -17.37
CA ILE A 101 1.69 -4.13 -16.55
C ILE A 101 1.64 -4.65 -15.12
N VAL A 102 0.46 -4.57 -14.49
CA VAL A 102 0.25 -5.05 -13.12
C VAL A 102 0.62 -6.53 -13.02
N LYS A 103 0.19 -7.35 -13.98
CA LYS A 103 0.47 -8.79 -14.01
C LYS A 103 1.93 -9.12 -14.34
N LEU A 104 2.61 -8.29 -15.13
CA LEU A 104 4.03 -8.46 -15.48
C LEU A 104 4.95 -8.33 -14.26
N PHE A 105 4.55 -7.56 -13.24
CA PHE A 105 5.31 -7.43 -11.99
C PHE A 105 5.54 -8.80 -11.32
N ILE A 106 4.56 -9.71 -11.37
CA ILE A 106 4.56 -10.97 -10.62
C ILE A 106 5.69 -11.92 -11.05
N PRO A 107 5.81 -12.35 -12.33
CA PRO A 107 6.89 -13.24 -12.73
C PRO A 107 8.27 -12.59 -12.53
N LEU A 108 8.40 -11.28 -12.72
CA LEU A 108 9.65 -10.56 -12.49
C LEU A 108 10.02 -10.54 -11.00
N GLN A 109 9.05 -10.32 -10.11
CA GLN A 109 9.23 -10.40 -8.67
C GLN A 109 9.65 -11.80 -8.22
N MET A 110 9.00 -12.85 -8.73
CA MET A 110 9.37 -14.23 -8.40
C MET A 110 10.80 -14.55 -8.86
N THR A 111 11.15 -14.12 -10.08
CA THR A 111 12.51 -14.28 -10.62
C THR A 111 13.55 -13.55 -9.76
N ALA A 112 13.26 -12.31 -9.35
CA ALA A 112 14.14 -11.54 -8.49
C ALA A 112 14.37 -12.19 -7.12
N ASN A 113 13.33 -12.78 -6.51
CA ASN A 113 13.48 -13.47 -5.22
C ASN A 113 14.25 -14.79 -5.35
N VAL A 114 14.03 -15.57 -6.42
CA VAL A 114 14.83 -16.77 -6.70
C VAL A 114 16.30 -16.40 -6.92
N PHE A 115 16.56 -15.34 -7.69
CA PHE A 115 17.93 -14.87 -7.91
C PHE A 115 18.57 -14.34 -6.64
N ALA A 116 17.81 -13.63 -5.79
CA ALA A 116 18.29 -13.18 -4.48
C ALA A 116 18.69 -14.37 -3.60
N ALA A 117 17.84 -15.40 -3.53
CA ALA A 117 18.13 -16.61 -2.77
C ALA A 117 19.41 -17.30 -3.29
N TYR A 118 19.59 -17.39 -4.62
CA TYR A 118 20.84 -17.90 -5.21
C TYR A 118 22.08 -17.10 -4.81
N VAL A 119 22.01 -15.76 -4.88
CA VAL A 119 23.12 -14.86 -4.53
C VAL A 119 23.44 -14.94 -3.03
N VAL A 120 22.42 -14.99 -2.19
CA VAL A 120 22.56 -15.05 -0.73
C VAL A 120 23.12 -16.39 -0.27
N SER A 121 22.77 -17.49 -0.96
CA SER A 121 23.23 -18.84 -0.59
C SER A 121 24.72 -19.09 -0.91
N ARG A 122 25.44 -18.10 -1.44
CA ARG A 122 26.87 -18.26 -1.75
C ARG A 122 27.66 -18.13 -0.45
N LYS A 123 28.64 -19.01 -0.24
CA LYS A 123 29.58 -18.95 0.91
C LYS A 123 30.33 -17.61 1.03
N SER A 124 30.43 -16.87 -0.08
CA SER A 124 31.08 -15.56 -0.12
C SER A 124 30.17 -14.40 0.32
N THR A 125 28.87 -14.64 0.52
CA THR A 125 27.93 -13.64 1.03
C THR A 125 27.96 -13.66 2.55
N SER A 126 28.47 -12.59 3.16
CA SER A 126 28.52 -12.45 4.62
C SER A 126 27.11 -12.37 5.23
N PHE A 127 26.94 -12.79 6.49
CA PHE A 127 25.66 -12.68 7.21
C PHE A 127 25.05 -11.26 7.15
N ILE A 128 25.89 -10.23 7.33
CA ILE A 128 25.45 -8.83 7.22
C ILE A 128 24.96 -8.51 5.81
N ASP A 129 25.62 -9.00 4.75
CA ASP A 129 25.14 -8.79 3.38
C ASP A 129 23.83 -9.52 3.12
N GLN A 130 23.58 -10.68 3.72
CA GLN A 130 22.28 -11.34 3.61
C GLN A 130 21.16 -10.48 4.17
N ILE A 131 21.40 -9.82 5.30
CA ILE A 131 20.46 -8.87 5.91
C ILE A 131 20.27 -7.66 5.00
N LEU A 132 21.36 -7.03 4.52
CA LEU A 132 21.27 -5.85 3.65
C LEU A 132 20.58 -6.14 2.32
N LEU A 133 20.89 -7.27 1.68
CA LEU A 133 20.20 -7.74 0.48
C LEU A 133 18.73 -8.09 0.79
N GLY A 134 18.46 -8.62 1.99
CA GLY A 134 17.11 -8.82 2.51
C GLY A 134 16.34 -7.50 2.61
N ILE A 135 16.93 -6.46 3.19
CA ILE A 135 16.35 -5.11 3.23
C ILE A 135 16.10 -4.60 1.81
N SER A 136 17.08 -4.74 0.92
CA SER A 136 16.96 -4.27 -0.47
C SER A 136 15.82 -4.94 -1.23
N MET A 137 15.71 -6.27 -1.13
CA MET A 137 14.60 -7.01 -1.73
C MET A 137 13.28 -6.79 -0.99
N GLY A 138 13.34 -6.54 0.32
CA GLY A 138 12.18 -6.14 1.12
C GLY A 138 11.58 -4.82 0.63
N ALA A 139 12.40 -3.86 0.21
CA ALA A 139 11.91 -2.62 -0.40
C ALA A 139 11.13 -2.91 -1.70
N ILE A 140 11.68 -3.76 -2.57
CA ILE A 140 11.01 -4.18 -3.81
C ILE A 140 9.71 -4.94 -3.54
N ASN A 141 9.74 -5.92 -2.63
CA ASN A 141 8.57 -6.73 -2.30
C ASN A 141 7.51 -5.93 -1.53
N GLY A 142 7.91 -4.98 -0.69
CA GLY A 142 7.02 -4.05 0.00
C GLY A 142 6.27 -3.14 -0.98
N ILE A 143 6.97 -2.57 -1.98
CA ILE A 143 6.29 -1.87 -3.09
C ILE A 143 5.41 -2.82 -3.90
N GLY A 144 5.84 -4.08 -4.05
CA GLY A 144 5.06 -5.14 -4.70
C GLY A 144 3.68 -5.37 -4.08
N VAL A 145 3.46 -5.01 -2.80
CA VAL A 145 2.12 -5.05 -2.19
C VAL A 145 1.11 -4.22 -2.99
N ASN A 146 1.52 -3.18 -3.73
CA ASN A 146 0.63 -2.40 -4.59
C ASN A 146 0.11 -3.18 -5.79
N THR A 147 0.91 -4.11 -6.33
CA THR A 147 0.43 -5.06 -7.33
C THR A 147 -0.64 -5.97 -6.71
N ALA A 148 -0.42 -6.47 -5.49
CA ALA A 148 -1.39 -7.31 -4.79
C ALA A 148 -2.67 -6.54 -4.45
N HIS A 149 -2.52 -5.27 -4.06
CA HIS A 149 -3.57 -4.33 -3.73
C HIS A 149 -4.53 -4.12 -4.91
N GLU A 150 -4.00 -3.70 -6.06
CA GLU A 150 -4.77 -3.52 -7.30
C GLU A 150 -5.50 -4.81 -7.71
N LEU A 151 -4.82 -5.97 -7.63
CA LEU A 151 -5.43 -7.26 -7.97
C LEU A 151 -6.48 -7.74 -6.95
N SER A 152 -6.38 -7.31 -5.69
CA SER A 152 -7.30 -7.71 -4.62
C SER A 152 -8.70 -7.14 -4.80
N HIS A 153 -8.81 -5.96 -5.41
CA HIS A 153 -10.07 -5.25 -5.68
C HIS A 153 -10.79 -5.74 -6.93
N ARG A 154 -10.13 -6.55 -7.76
CA ARG A 154 -10.72 -7.05 -9.00
C ARG A 154 -11.76 -8.13 -8.74
N PRO A 155 -12.82 -8.21 -9.56
CA PRO A 155 -13.93 -9.14 -9.31
C PRO A 155 -13.57 -10.60 -9.60
N HIS A 156 -12.55 -10.86 -10.41
CA HIS A 156 -12.25 -12.22 -10.87
C HIS A 156 -11.33 -12.98 -9.91
N LYS A 157 -11.72 -14.23 -9.60
CA LYS A 157 -10.97 -15.12 -8.70
C LYS A 157 -9.51 -15.36 -9.14
N LYS A 158 -9.23 -15.33 -10.45
CA LYS A 158 -7.86 -15.45 -10.97
C LYS A 158 -6.96 -14.32 -10.48
N ASP A 159 -7.49 -13.10 -10.39
CA ASP A 159 -6.74 -11.94 -9.92
C ASP A 159 -6.49 -12.04 -8.41
N HIS A 160 -7.39 -12.68 -7.64
CA HIS A 160 -7.16 -12.98 -6.23
C HIS A 160 -6.00 -13.97 -6.01
N TYR A 161 -5.88 -15.00 -6.85
CA TYR A 161 -4.71 -15.90 -6.81
C TYR A 161 -3.42 -15.17 -7.17
N LEU A 162 -3.47 -14.25 -8.14
CA LEU A 162 -2.31 -13.43 -8.50
C LEU A 162 -1.94 -12.45 -7.36
N SER A 163 -2.92 -11.85 -6.69
CA SER A 163 -2.71 -11.04 -5.48
C SER A 163 -2.01 -11.85 -4.38
N HIS A 164 -2.49 -13.07 -4.11
CA HIS A 164 -1.81 -13.99 -3.20
C HIS A 164 -0.40 -14.36 -3.66
N ALA A 165 -0.19 -14.56 -4.97
CA ALA A 165 1.13 -14.85 -5.52
C ALA A 165 2.14 -13.73 -5.24
N THR A 166 1.73 -12.48 -5.45
CA THR A 166 2.53 -11.30 -5.14
C THR A 166 2.89 -11.18 -3.66
N LEU A 167 1.99 -11.59 -2.75
CA LEU A 167 2.18 -11.51 -1.29
C LEU A 167 3.02 -12.67 -0.71
N MET A 168 3.22 -13.75 -1.47
CA MET A 168 3.93 -14.95 -0.98
C MET A 168 5.29 -14.65 -0.36
N PRO A 169 6.16 -13.81 -0.96
CA PRO A 169 7.48 -13.53 -0.38
C PRO A 169 7.36 -12.90 1.00
N LEU A 170 6.36 -12.05 1.27
CA LEU A 170 6.22 -11.37 2.54
C LEU A 170 5.51 -12.19 3.62
N PHE A 171 4.93 -13.35 3.25
CA PHE A 171 4.03 -14.12 4.12
C PHE A 171 2.84 -13.27 4.63
N TYR A 172 2.43 -12.26 3.87
CA TYR A 172 1.41 -11.28 4.27
C TYR A 172 0.06 -11.52 3.57
N ASN A 173 -0.23 -12.76 3.19
CA ASN A 173 -1.35 -13.12 2.32
C ASN A 173 -2.75 -12.83 2.90
N HIS A 174 -2.86 -12.64 4.21
CA HIS A 174 -4.12 -12.24 4.83
C HIS A 174 -4.57 -10.85 4.36
N PHE A 175 -3.64 -9.99 3.92
CA PHE A 175 -3.92 -8.67 3.35
C PHE A 175 -4.94 -8.72 2.21
N ARG A 176 -4.88 -9.71 1.30
CA ARG A 176 -5.89 -9.86 0.24
C ARG A 176 -7.29 -9.83 0.86
N VAL A 177 -7.54 -10.63 1.90
CA VAL A 177 -8.88 -10.75 2.49
C VAL A 177 -9.20 -9.54 3.35
N GLU A 178 -8.24 -9.08 4.14
CA GLU A 178 -8.40 -7.98 5.08
C GLU A 178 -8.71 -6.67 4.37
N HIS A 179 -7.95 -6.34 3.32
CA HIS A 179 -7.94 -4.99 2.79
C HIS A 179 -9.27 -4.58 2.14
N PRO A 180 -9.82 -5.32 1.14
CA PRO A 180 -11.06 -4.93 0.47
C PRO A 180 -12.29 -5.08 1.37
N TYR A 181 -12.31 -6.08 2.25
CA TYR A 181 -13.49 -6.43 3.05
C TYR A 181 -13.46 -5.92 4.49
N GLY A 182 -12.30 -5.46 4.94
CA GLY A 182 -12.01 -4.97 6.28
C GLY A 182 -11.61 -3.51 6.25
N HIS A 183 -10.34 -3.22 5.95
CA HIS A 183 -9.81 -1.87 5.94
C HIS A 183 -10.66 -0.91 5.11
N HIS A 184 -10.95 -1.18 3.83
CA HIS A 184 -11.79 -0.28 3.02
C HIS A 184 -13.17 0.00 3.60
N ARG A 185 -13.77 -1.00 4.26
CA ARG A 185 -15.08 -0.85 4.90
C ARG A 185 -15.01 0.01 6.16
N ARG A 186 -13.93 -0.11 6.92
CA ARG A 186 -13.75 0.53 8.24
C ARG A 186 -12.75 1.69 8.23
N ALA A 187 -12.16 2.05 7.09
CA ALA A 187 -11.15 3.09 6.98
C ALA A 187 -11.65 4.38 7.60
N ALA A 188 -10.75 5.08 8.30
CA ALA A 188 -11.03 6.25 9.13
C ALA A 188 -12.10 5.99 10.21
N THR A 189 -12.08 4.82 10.85
CA THR A 189 -12.89 4.55 12.05
C THR A 189 -12.02 3.93 13.15
N PRO A 190 -12.43 3.99 14.43
CA PRO A 190 -11.69 3.38 15.53
C PRO A 190 -11.52 1.85 15.41
N ASP A 191 -12.41 1.19 14.68
CA ASP A 191 -12.44 -0.27 14.48
C ASP A 191 -11.48 -0.75 13.37
N ASP A 192 -10.89 0.16 12.61
CA ASP A 192 -9.91 -0.18 11.59
C ASP A 192 -8.49 -0.26 12.17
N PRO A 193 -7.85 -1.46 12.13
CA PRO A 193 -6.49 -1.61 12.59
C PRO A 193 -5.47 -0.79 11.77
N ALA A 194 -5.76 -0.49 10.51
CA ALA A 194 -4.86 0.27 9.63
C ALA A 194 -5.09 1.80 9.66
N SER A 195 -6.12 2.29 10.37
CA SER A 195 -6.31 3.72 10.61
C SER A 195 -5.45 4.20 11.78
N SER A 196 -4.40 4.96 11.48
CA SER A 196 -3.48 5.51 12.47
C SER A 196 -4.08 6.72 13.19
N LYS A 197 -3.74 6.88 14.47
CA LYS A 197 -4.32 7.94 15.31
C LYS A 197 -3.36 9.11 15.46
N MET A 198 -3.89 10.33 15.56
CA MET A 198 -3.09 11.51 15.87
C MET A 198 -2.40 11.32 17.23
N GLY A 199 -1.08 11.44 17.24
CA GLY A 199 -0.20 11.18 18.37
C GLY A 199 0.15 9.71 18.60
N GLU A 200 -0.34 8.76 17.82
CA GLU A 200 0.16 7.38 17.85
C GLU A 200 1.54 7.34 17.18
N THR A 201 2.52 6.68 17.78
CA THR A 201 3.82 6.48 17.10
C THR A 201 3.73 5.30 16.12
N PHE A 202 4.55 5.28 15.08
CA PHE A 202 4.62 4.11 14.19
C PHE A 202 4.89 2.79 14.96
N TYR A 203 5.68 2.85 16.03
CA TYR A 203 5.99 1.67 16.86
C TYR A 203 4.80 1.15 17.69
N GLU A 204 3.84 2.03 18.04
CA GLU A 204 2.56 1.63 18.66
C GLU A 204 1.56 1.15 17.59
N PHE A 205 1.60 1.77 16.41
CA PHE A 205 0.75 1.43 15.27
C PHE A 205 1.10 0.06 14.69
N TRP A 206 2.38 -0.23 14.43
CA TRP A 206 2.86 -1.42 13.71
C TRP A 206 2.31 -2.75 14.26
N PRO A 207 2.44 -3.07 15.58
CA PRO A 207 1.86 -4.31 16.08
C PRO A 207 0.33 -4.30 16.03
N ARG A 208 -0.32 -3.14 16.21
CA ARG A 208 -1.78 -3.01 16.17
C ARG A 208 -2.32 -3.29 14.76
N THR A 209 -1.70 -2.71 13.73
CA THR A 209 -2.11 -2.93 12.34
C THR A 209 -1.85 -4.37 11.90
N VAL A 210 -0.65 -4.92 12.16
CA VAL A 210 -0.27 -6.27 11.72
C VAL A 210 -1.14 -7.36 12.36
N PHE A 211 -1.23 -7.38 13.69
CA PHE A 211 -2.01 -8.42 14.38
C PHE A 211 -3.52 -8.16 14.28
N GLY A 212 -3.93 -6.89 14.27
CA GLY A 212 -5.32 -6.51 14.08
C GLY A 212 -5.85 -6.87 12.70
N GLY A 213 -5.05 -6.64 11.66
CA GLY A 213 -5.36 -7.03 10.28
C GLY A 213 -5.48 -8.54 10.13
N LEU A 214 -4.53 -9.32 10.68
CA LEU A 214 -4.63 -10.78 10.69
C LEU A 214 -5.91 -11.27 11.39
N LYS A 215 -6.23 -10.72 12.58
CA LYS A 215 -7.45 -11.07 13.31
C LYS A 215 -8.70 -10.71 12.49
N SER A 216 -8.73 -9.53 11.88
CA SER A 216 -9.85 -9.08 11.06
C SER A 216 -10.05 -9.99 9.85
N ALA A 217 -8.97 -10.35 9.15
CA ALA A 217 -9.02 -11.26 8.01
C ALA A 217 -9.63 -12.62 8.38
N ILE A 218 -9.22 -13.19 9.52
CA ILE A 218 -9.78 -14.45 10.04
C ILE A 218 -11.28 -14.33 10.31
N GLU A 219 -11.71 -13.22 10.92
CA GLU A 219 -13.13 -12.98 11.22
C GLU A 219 -13.96 -12.81 9.94
N ILE A 220 -13.47 -12.01 9.00
CA ILE A 220 -14.09 -11.81 7.67
C ILE A 220 -14.28 -13.16 6.98
N GLU A 221 -13.22 -13.97 6.95
CA GLU A 221 -13.23 -15.24 6.25
C GLU A 221 -14.13 -16.29 6.93
N LYS A 222 -14.09 -16.36 8.26
CA LYS A 222 -14.99 -17.20 9.05
C LYS A 222 -16.45 -16.84 8.78
N ASN A 223 -16.78 -15.55 8.71
CA ASN A 223 -18.13 -15.08 8.39
C ASN A 223 -18.55 -15.41 6.96
N ARG A 224 -17.64 -15.28 5.98
CA ARG A 224 -17.89 -15.66 4.57
C ARG A 224 -18.17 -17.16 4.44
N LEU A 225 -17.38 -18.01 5.09
CA LEU A 225 -17.55 -19.46 5.08
C LEU A 225 -18.84 -19.89 5.78
N LYS A 226 -19.16 -19.28 6.93
CA LYS A 226 -20.42 -19.53 7.65
C LYS A 226 -21.65 -19.22 6.78
N ARG A 227 -21.65 -18.10 6.04
CA ARG A 227 -22.74 -17.76 5.08
C ARG A 227 -22.89 -18.78 3.95
N LYS A 228 -21.85 -19.54 3.65
CA LYS A 228 -21.84 -20.63 2.66
C LYS A 228 -22.13 -22.01 3.26
N GLY A 229 -22.38 -22.12 4.57
CA GLY A 229 -22.54 -23.40 5.24
C GLY A 229 -21.26 -24.24 5.32
N LEU A 230 -20.08 -23.62 5.19
CA LEU A 230 -18.78 -24.29 5.20
C LEU A 230 -18.06 -24.11 6.52
N SER A 231 -17.26 -25.12 6.90
CA SER A 231 -16.36 -25.02 8.06
C SER A 231 -15.16 -24.11 7.77
N PHE A 232 -14.50 -23.62 8.82
CA PHE A 232 -13.29 -22.81 8.68
C PHE A 232 -12.14 -23.58 7.98
N PHE A 233 -12.08 -24.90 8.12
CA PHE A 233 -11.07 -25.76 7.49
C PHE A 233 -11.43 -26.22 6.07
N SER A 234 -12.45 -25.62 5.46
CA SER A 234 -12.80 -25.89 4.07
C SER A 234 -11.64 -25.54 3.12
N PRO A 235 -11.39 -26.32 2.04
CA PRO A 235 -10.45 -25.93 0.99
C PRO A 235 -10.87 -24.64 0.28
N GLN A 236 -12.12 -24.20 0.45
CA GLN A 236 -12.58 -22.90 -0.04
C GLN A 236 -12.11 -21.72 0.83
N ASN A 237 -11.44 -21.97 1.96
CA ASN A 237 -10.86 -20.94 2.80
C ASN A 237 -9.70 -20.26 2.06
N GLU A 238 -9.88 -18.97 1.79
CA GLU A 238 -8.94 -18.19 1.01
C GLU A 238 -7.67 -17.83 1.77
N LEU A 239 -7.74 -17.70 3.11
CA LEU A 239 -6.56 -17.54 3.95
C LEU A 239 -5.66 -18.77 3.87
N PHE A 240 -6.23 -19.98 3.89
CA PHE A 240 -5.43 -21.20 3.74
C PHE A 240 -4.82 -21.34 2.36
N GLN A 241 -5.53 -20.95 1.30
CA GLN A 241 -4.94 -20.91 -0.05
C GLN A 241 -3.73 -19.97 -0.10
N GLY A 242 -3.88 -18.76 0.43
CA GLY A 242 -2.81 -17.77 0.52
C GLY A 242 -1.63 -18.22 1.39
N TRP A 243 -1.87 -18.75 2.59
CA TRP A 243 -0.80 -19.21 3.48
C TRP A 243 -0.09 -20.46 2.94
N ALA A 244 -0.81 -21.38 2.28
CA ALA A 244 -0.20 -22.52 1.63
C ALA A 244 0.71 -22.08 0.46
N MET A 245 0.30 -21.06 -0.29
CA MET A 245 1.11 -20.42 -1.33
C MET A 245 2.41 -19.84 -0.75
N SER A 246 2.35 -19.02 0.31
CA SER A 246 3.54 -18.46 0.96
C SER A 246 4.45 -19.54 1.55
N ALA A 247 3.86 -20.55 2.21
CA ALA A 247 4.60 -21.67 2.79
C ALA A 247 5.31 -22.49 1.70
N GLY A 248 4.63 -22.78 0.59
CA GLY A 248 5.20 -23.48 -0.55
C GLY A 248 6.37 -22.70 -1.19
N PHE A 249 6.21 -21.39 -1.35
CA PHE A 249 7.28 -20.51 -1.85
C PHE A 249 8.53 -20.56 -0.95
N HIS A 250 8.37 -20.32 0.36
CA HIS A 250 9.49 -20.32 1.30
C HIS A 250 10.13 -21.71 1.45
N ALA A 251 9.33 -22.77 1.52
CA ALA A 251 9.82 -24.15 1.57
C ALA A 251 10.62 -24.51 0.32
N THR A 252 10.17 -24.06 -0.87
CA THR A 252 10.90 -24.27 -2.13
C THR A 252 12.26 -23.59 -2.10
N LEU A 253 12.32 -22.32 -1.69
CA LEU A 253 13.60 -21.60 -1.61
C LEU A 253 14.55 -22.23 -0.58
N LEU A 254 14.05 -22.62 0.59
CA LEU A 254 14.86 -23.29 1.61
C LEU A 254 15.36 -24.65 1.15
N ASN A 255 14.57 -25.40 0.38
CA ASN A 255 14.97 -26.68 -0.17
C ASN A 255 16.04 -26.54 -1.27
N LEU A 256 15.91 -25.53 -2.14
CA LEU A 256 16.85 -25.32 -3.25
C LEU A 256 18.17 -24.67 -2.81
N PHE A 257 18.12 -23.76 -1.84
CA PHE A 257 19.27 -22.91 -1.47
C PHE A 257 19.79 -23.16 -0.05
N GLY A 258 19.15 -24.05 0.71
CA GLY A 258 19.54 -24.41 2.06
C GLY A 258 19.06 -23.42 3.13
N ARG A 259 19.26 -23.77 4.40
CA ARG A 259 18.83 -22.95 5.56
C ARG A 259 19.62 -21.66 5.73
N GLU A 260 20.75 -21.51 5.03
CA GLU A 260 21.60 -20.32 5.10
C GLU A 260 20.89 -19.05 4.60
N ILE A 261 19.81 -19.17 3.80
CA ILE A 261 19.07 -17.99 3.30
C ILE A 261 18.01 -17.47 4.29
N ILE A 262 17.83 -18.11 5.45
CA ILE A 262 16.81 -17.69 6.45
C ILE A 262 16.95 -16.21 6.84
N PRO A 263 18.14 -15.66 7.11
CA PRO A 263 18.28 -14.23 7.43
C PRO A 263 17.73 -13.32 6.34
N TYR A 264 18.03 -13.64 5.06
CA TYR A 264 17.48 -12.92 3.92
C TYR A 264 15.94 -13.00 3.88
N LEU A 265 15.36 -14.21 3.98
CA LEU A 265 13.91 -14.40 3.92
C LEU A 265 13.18 -13.65 5.05
N ALA A 266 13.73 -13.73 6.27
CA ALA A 266 13.17 -13.05 7.43
C ALA A 266 13.27 -11.52 7.28
N THR A 267 14.43 -11.00 6.88
CA THR A 267 14.62 -9.55 6.75
C THR A 267 13.83 -8.97 5.59
N GLN A 268 13.73 -9.63 4.43
CA GLN A 268 12.92 -9.12 3.31
C GLN A 268 11.43 -9.09 3.65
N ALA A 269 10.92 -10.12 4.36
CA ALA A 269 9.53 -10.17 4.76
C ALA A 269 9.24 -9.07 5.80
N PHE A 270 10.06 -8.99 6.84
CA PHE A 270 9.90 -7.99 7.90
C PHE A 270 9.99 -6.56 7.36
N TYR A 271 10.99 -6.26 6.52
CA TYR A 271 11.15 -4.94 5.93
C TYR A 271 10.01 -4.61 4.97
N GLY A 272 9.60 -5.54 4.10
CA GLY A 272 8.52 -5.32 3.15
C GLY A 272 7.16 -5.09 3.82
N VAL A 273 6.83 -5.88 4.84
CA VAL A 273 5.61 -5.65 5.65
C VAL A 273 5.70 -4.31 6.38
N SER A 274 6.85 -4.01 7.01
CA SER A 274 7.02 -2.73 7.71
C SER A 274 6.91 -1.54 6.78
N LEU A 275 7.50 -1.62 5.58
CA LEU A 275 7.41 -0.58 4.57
C LEU A 275 5.95 -0.31 4.19
N PHE A 276 5.18 -1.37 3.92
CA PHE A 276 3.76 -1.24 3.60
C PHE A 276 2.97 -0.64 4.77
N GLU A 277 3.20 -1.08 6.00
CA GLU A 277 2.48 -0.53 7.16
C GLU A 277 2.88 0.92 7.48
N VAL A 278 4.09 1.36 7.15
CA VAL A 278 4.44 2.80 7.24
C VAL A 278 3.58 3.60 6.27
N ILE A 279 3.27 3.07 5.08
CA ILE A 279 2.39 3.73 4.12
C ILE A 279 0.97 3.87 4.68
N ASN A 280 0.36 2.78 5.20
CA ASN A 280 -0.94 2.86 5.88
C ASN A 280 -0.95 3.89 7.03
N TYR A 281 0.14 3.89 7.82
CA TYR A 281 0.30 4.83 8.92
C TYR A 281 0.30 6.29 8.45
N ILE A 282 0.97 6.58 7.34
CA ILE A 282 1.03 7.92 6.74
C ILE A 282 -0.33 8.31 6.15
N GLU A 283 -0.95 7.41 5.41
CA GLU A 283 -2.20 7.61 4.66
C GLU A 283 -3.41 7.92 5.54
N HIS A 284 -3.46 7.39 6.77
CA HIS A 284 -4.63 7.50 7.63
C HIS A 284 -4.44 8.33 8.89
N TYR A 285 -3.30 9.03 9.02
CA TYR A 285 -2.93 9.69 10.28
C TYR A 285 -3.94 10.71 10.78
N GLY A 286 -4.61 10.37 11.88
CA GLY A 286 -5.48 11.27 12.63
C GLY A 286 -6.86 11.51 12.02
N LEU A 287 -7.14 10.94 10.85
CA LEU A 287 -8.41 11.12 10.16
C LEU A 287 -9.47 10.13 10.67
N MET A 288 -10.69 10.63 10.78
CA MET A 288 -11.88 9.92 11.27
C MET A 288 -13.10 10.37 10.49
N ARG A 289 -13.95 9.42 10.15
CA ARG A 289 -15.29 9.65 9.65
C ARG A 289 -16.20 10.12 10.77
N GLU A 290 -17.15 10.95 10.41
CA GLU A 290 -18.24 11.29 11.31
C GLU A 290 -18.99 10.04 11.78
N GLN A 291 -19.20 9.94 13.09
CA GLN A 291 -20.08 8.95 13.68
C GLN A 291 -21.50 9.53 13.73
N LYS A 292 -22.45 8.80 13.15
CA LYS A 292 -23.87 9.16 13.14
C LYS A 292 -24.52 8.85 14.49
N GLU A 293 -25.72 9.37 14.69
CA GLU A 293 -26.53 9.16 15.90
C GLU A 293 -26.81 7.68 16.19
N ASP A 294 -26.93 6.85 15.16
CA ASP A 294 -27.16 5.39 15.27
C ASP A 294 -25.88 4.60 15.62
N GLY A 295 -24.75 5.28 15.83
CA GLY A 295 -23.45 4.70 16.12
C GLY A 295 -22.68 4.21 14.88
N SER A 296 -23.30 4.19 13.70
CA SER A 296 -22.62 3.87 12.43
C SER A 296 -21.76 5.05 11.95
N PHE A 297 -20.79 4.77 11.09
CA PHE A 297 -19.94 5.81 10.51
C PHE A 297 -20.44 6.25 9.13
N ALA A 298 -20.29 7.54 8.81
CA ALA A 298 -20.53 8.10 7.48
C ALA A 298 -19.80 7.32 6.38
N ARG A 299 -20.19 7.46 5.11
CA ARG A 299 -19.46 6.78 4.02
C ARG A 299 -18.03 7.32 3.94
N THR A 300 -17.06 6.48 3.57
CA THR A 300 -15.70 6.92 3.24
C THR A 300 -15.75 7.87 2.03
N MET A 301 -15.06 9.00 2.15
CA MET A 301 -15.02 10.14 1.22
C MET A 301 -13.56 10.59 1.08
N PRO A 302 -13.20 11.35 0.03
CA PRO A 302 -11.80 11.77 -0.19
C PRO A 302 -11.14 12.47 1.01
N GLU A 303 -11.90 13.18 1.83
CA GLU A 303 -11.43 13.83 3.05
C GLU A 303 -10.92 12.87 4.16
N HIS A 304 -11.21 11.58 4.07
CA HIS A 304 -10.92 10.60 5.12
C HIS A 304 -9.57 9.87 4.96
N SER A 305 -8.71 10.34 4.07
CA SER A 305 -7.34 9.82 3.87
C SER A 305 -6.43 10.91 3.29
N TRP A 306 -5.13 10.82 3.54
CA TRP A 306 -4.13 11.75 3.00
C TRP A 306 -3.74 11.41 1.56
N ASN A 307 -3.79 12.42 0.69
CA ASN A 307 -3.41 12.32 -0.71
C ASN A 307 -1.99 12.85 -0.96
N ASN A 308 -1.38 12.42 -2.06
CA ASN A 308 -0.25 13.09 -2.68
C ASN A 308 -0.28 12.85 -4.20
N ASN A 309 0.25 13.77 -4.99
CA ASN A 309 0.15 13.70 -6.44
C ASN A 309 1.50 13.69 -7.16
N ASN A 310 2.61 13.34 -6.48
CA ASN A 310 3.94 13.26 -7.08
C ASN A 310 4.03 12.19 -8.19
N ILE A 311 4.55 12.57 -9.37
CA ILE A 311 4.54 11.72 -10.57
C ILE A 311 5.36 10.43 -10.37
N THR A 312 6.61 10.54 -9.91
CA THR A 312 7.55 9.40 -9.91
C THR A 312 7.09 8.33 -8.93
N THR A 313 6.76 8.73 -7.70
CA THR A 313 6.21 7.80 -6.72
C THR A 313 4.89 7.19 -7.22
N ASN A 314 3.99 7.96 -7.86
CA ASN A 314 2.77 7.39 -8.42
C ASN A 314 3.02 6.33 -9.50
N LEU A 315 4.03 6.49 -10.35
CA LEU A 315 4.35 5.51 -11.38
C LEU A 315 4.87 4.19 -10.80
N PHE A 316 5.63 4.25 -9.70
CA PHE A 316 6.08 3.04 -9.00
C PHE A 316 4.95 2.37 -8.21
N LEU A 317 4.05 3.15 -7.62
CA LEU A 317 3.00 2.67 -6.72
C LEU A 317 1.63 2.46 -7.37
N TYR A 318 1.51 2.53 -8.71
CA TYR A 318 0.21 2.47 -9.41
C TYR A 318 -0.79 3.50 -8.86
N GLN A 319 -0.41 4.78 -8.87
CA GLN A 319 -1.21 5.90 -8.33
C GLN A 319 -1.76 5.71 -6.91
N LEU A 320 -1.16 4.84 -6.09
CA LEU A 320 -1.62 4.65 -4.71
C LEU A 320 -1.73 5.98 -3.96
N GLN A 321 -0.88 6.97 -4.27
CA GLN A 321 -0.94 8.26 -3.59
C GLN A 321 -2.22 9.06 -3.86
N ARG A 322 -2.99 8.72 -4.91
CA ARG A 322 -4.39 9.16 -5.10
C ARG A 322 -5.34 8.35 -4.20
N HIS A 323 -4.91 8.11 -2.98
CA HIS A 323 -5.51 7.21 -2.00
C HIS A 323 -6.93 7.63 -1.63
N SER A 324 -7.17 8.93 -1.64
CA SER A 324 -8.47 9.54 -1.33
C SER A 324 -9.57 9.12 -2.30
N ASP A 325 -9.26 9.09 -3.59
CA ASP A 325 -10.19 8.59 -4.60
C ASP A 325 -10.36 7.08 -4.50
N HIS A 326 -9.25 6.37 -4.29
CA HIS A 326 -9.25 4.92 -4.12
C HIS A 326 -10.14 4.48 -2.94
N HIS A 327 -10.06 5.15 -1.79
CA HIS A 327 -10.92 4.85 -0.65
C HIS A 327 -12.40 5.19 -0.86
N ALA A 328 -12.69 6.28 -1.58
CA ALA A 328 -14.06 6.68 -1.90
C ALA A 328 -14.70 5.76 -2.97
N TYR A 329 -13.88 5.23 -3.90
CA TYR A 329 -14.27 4.42 -5.05
C TYR A 329 -13.28 3.24 -5.28
N PRO A 330 -13.27 2.21 -4.39
CA PRO A 330 -12.23 1.16 -4.38
C PRO A 330 -12.18 0.27 -5.61
N THR A 331 -13.24 0.24 -6.42
CA THR A 331 -13.28 -0.53 -7.68
C THR A 331 -12.72 0.25 -8.87
N ARG A 332 -12.30 1.51 -8.68
CA ARG A 332 -11.67 2.31 -9.74
C ARG A 332 -10.20 1.90 -9.87
N PRO A 333 -9.76 1.41 -11.05
CA PRO A 333 -8.38 0.95 -11.23
C PRO A 333 -7.43 2.16 -11.32
N PHE A 334 -6.15 1.90 -11.05
CA PHE A 334 -5.16 2.95 -10.86
C PHE A 334 -5.07 3.99 -11.99
N GLN A 335 -5.18 3.58 -13.26
CA GLN A 335 -5.04 4.49 -14.40
C GLN A 335 -6.19 5.50 -14.51
N ALA A 336 -7.29 5.24 -13.80
CA ALA A 336 -8.48 6.08 -13.78
C ALA A 336 -8.61 6.89 -12.48
N LEU A 337 -7.71 6.73 -11.51
CA LEU A 337 -7.79 7.44 -10.24
C LEU A 337 -7.65 8.95 -10.44
N ARG A 338 -8.38 9.70 -9.61
CA ARG A 338 -8.51 11.15 -9.66
C ARG A 338 -7.89 11.82 -8.44
N HIS A 339 -7.59 13.10 -8.59
CA HIS A 339 -7.30 13.99 -7.44
C HIS A 339 -8.51 14.91 -7.21
N PHE A 340 -8.73 15.30 -5.96
CA PHE A 340 -9.81 16.17 -5.52
C PHE A 340 -9.23 17.29 -4.65
N ASP A 341 -9.72 18.51 -4.83
CA ASP A 341 -9.25 19.69 -4.09
C ASP A 341 -9.60 19.62 -2.60
N GLU A 342 -10.67 18.90 -2.24
CA GLU A 342 -11.10 18.73 -0.86
C GLU A 342 -10.31 17.66 -0.09
N ALA A 343 -9.51 16.85 -0.80
CA ALA A 343 -8.71 15.81 -0.17
C ALA A 343 -7.51 16.42 0.58
N PRO A 344 -7.27 16.06 1.85
CA PRO A 344 -6.12 16.58 2.58
C PRO A 344 -4.82 16.02 1.99
N GLU A 345 -3.79 16.86 1.86
CA GLU A 345 -2.54 16.47 1.20
C GLU A 345 -1.34 16.35 2.16
N LEU A 346 -0.47 15.37 1.89
CA LEU A 346 0.83 15.25 2.54
C LEU A 346 1.80 16.34 2.04
N PRO A 347 2.76 16.77 2.87
CA PRO A 347 3.72 17.79 2.48
C PRO A 347 4.72 17.35 1.40
N SER A 348 4.86 16.05 1.15
CA SER A 348 5.73 15.50 0.10
C SER A 348 5.25 14.09 -0.28
N GLY A 349 5.84 13.54 -1.34
CA GLY A 349 5.58 12.18 -1.81
C GLY A 349 5.89 11.13 -0.76
N TYR A 350 5.26 9.97 -0.87
CA TYR A 350 5.31 8.93 0.17
C TYR A 350 6.74 8.50 0.50
N ALA A 351 7.60 8.34 -0.51
CA ALA A 351 9.00 7.98 -0.32
C ALA A 351 9.74 8.97 0.59
N THR A 352 9.51 10.28 0.42
CA THR A 352 10.09 11.32 1.29
C THR A 352 9.52 11.27 2.70
N MET A 353 8.24 10.90 2.85
CA MET A 353 7.54 10.87 4.13
C MET A 353 7.87 9.64 5.00
N LEU A 354 8.49 8.59 4.44
CA LEU A 354 8.88 7.37 5.17
C LEU A 354 9.77 7.67 6.39
N LEU A 355 10.90 8.36 6.21
CA LEU A 355 11.84 8.61 7.30
C LEU A 355 11.25 9.54 8.38
N PRO A 356 10.57 10.66 8.03
CA PRO A 356 9.83 11.45 9.01
C PRO A 356 8.83 10.66 9.84
N ALA A 357 8.06 9.76 9.23
CA ALA A 357 7.06 8.95 9.91
C ALA A 357 7.65 8.02 10.99
N LEU A 358 8.90 7.60 10.80
CA LEU A 358 9.63 6.76 11.76
C LEU A 358 10.23 7.56 12.93
N ILE A 359 10.26 8.89 12.86
CA ILE A 359 10.81 9.76 13.91
C ILE A 359 9.65 10.53 14.56
N PRO A 360 9.11 10.08 15.71
CA PRO A 360 7.87 10.63 16.27
C PRO A 360 7.87 12.15 16.44
N SER A 361 8.97 12.74 16.92
CA SER A 361 9.07 14.19 17.12
C SER A 361 8.97 14.97 15.81
N LEU A 362 9.56 14.46 14.72
CA LEU A 362 9.48 15.05 13.40
C LEU A 362 8.08 14.85 12.79
N TRP A 363 7.56 13.63 12.85
CA TRP A 363 6.22 13.30 12.36
C TRP A 363 5.14 14.16 13.00
N PHE A 364 5.09 14.22 14.33
CA PHE A 364 4.08 14.99 15.07
C PHE A 364 4.21 16.50 14.84
N LYS A 365 5.44 17.00 14.64
CA LYS A 365 5.66 18.40 14.26
C LYS A 365 5.09 18.70 12.88
N MET A 366 5.22 17.76 11.93
CA MET A 366 4.73 17.93 10.56
C MET A 366 3.22 17.73 10.45
N MET A 367 2.67 16.65 11.01
CA MET A 367 1.31 16.21 10.69
C MET A 367 0.24 16.68 11.66
N ASP A 368 0.55 16.91 12.95
CA ASP A 368 -0.48 17.27 13.92
C ASP A 368 -1.21 18.57 13.55
N LYS A 369 -0.47 19.58 13.08
CA LYS A 369 -1.06 20.86 12.65
C LYS A 369 -1.94 20.68 11.42
N ARG A 370 -1.58 19.76 10.52
CA ARG A 370 -2.35 19.46 9.31
C ARG A 370 -3.67 18.77 9.66
N VAL A 371 -3.67 17.83 10.62
CA VAL A 371 -4.90 17.23 11.15
C VAL A 371 -5.78 18.32 11.79
N PHE A 372 -5.20 19.20 12.60
CA PHE A 372 -5.93 20.31 13.23
C PHE A 372 -6.57 21.24 12.18
N ASP A 373 -5.83 21.60 11.13
CA ASP A 373 -6.32 22.48 10.07
C ASP A 373 -7.40 21.83 9.22
N HIS A 374 -7.24 20.54 8.91
CA HIS A 374 -8.23 19.75 8.20
C HIS A 374 -9.60 19.76 8.90
N TYR A 375 -9.61 19.64 10.23
CA TYR A 375 -10.84 19.73 11.04
C TYR A 375 -11.22 21.15 11.46
N GLN A 376 -10.62 22.19 10.85
CA GLN A 376 -10.92 23.59 11.13
C GLN A 376 -10.83 23.94 12.63
N GLY A 377 -9.91 23.28 13.33
CA GLY A 377 -9.68 23.44 14.76
C GLY A 377 -10.51 22.56 15.70
N ASP A 378 -11.49 21.79 15.21
CA ASP A 378 -12.29 20.89 16.05
C ASP A 378 -11.70 19.48 16.14
N LEU A 379 -10.67 19.30 16.99
CA LEU A 379 -10.05 17.99 17.23
C LEU A 379 -10.98 16.95 17.87
N ASN A 380 -12.20 17.30 18.27
CA ASN A 380 -13.18 16.29 18.69
C ASN A 380 -13.66 15.41 17.52
N LYS A 381 -13.46 15.87 16.28
CA LYS A 381 -13.77 15.10 15.06
C LYS A 381 -12.63 14.19 14.60
N ALA A 382 -11.43 14.34 15.16
CA ALA A 382 -10.24 13.61 14.74
C ALA A 382 -10.08 12.27 15.48
N ASN A 383 -9.36 11.33 14.86
CA ASN A 383 -9.00 10.05 15.48
C ASN A 383 -7.76 10.26 16.36
N ILE A 384 -7.95 10.52 17.66
CA ILE A 384 -6.86 10.87 18.58
C ILE A 384 -6.42 9.67 19.40
N HIS A 385 -5.09 9.47 19.52
CA HIS A 385 -4.54 8.40 20.34
C HIS A 385 -4.85 8.64 21.83
N PRO A 386 -5.55 7.73 22.54
CA PRO A 386 -6.04 7.98 23.90
C PRO A 386 -4.95 8.43 24.89
N LYS A 387 -3.77 7.78 24.84
CA LYS A 387 -2.65 8.10 25.75
C LYS A 387 -2.12 9.54 25.62
N ARG A 388 -2.38 10.20 24.50
CA ARG A 388 -1.84 11.55 24.21
C ARG A 388 -2.93 12.60 23.99
N ARG A 389 -4.22 12.22 24.13
CA ARG A 389 -5.36 13.12 23.89
C ARG A 389 -5.30 14.40 24.70
N ALA A 390 -5.20 14.30 26.03
CA ALA A 390 -5.15 15.47 26.90
C ALA A 390 -4.00 16.44 26.53
N LYS A 391 -2.80 15.91 26.26
CA LYS A 391 -1.63 16.70 25.83
C LYS A 391 -1.85 17.38 24.47
N ILE A 392 -2.48 16.69 23.52
CA ILE A 392 -2.79 17.23 22.19
C ILE A 392 -3.84 18.34 22.30
N PHE A 393 -4.91 18.13 23.06
CA PHE A 393 -5.95 19.13 23.28
C PHE A 393 -5.38 20.38 23.95
N GLN A 394 -4.54 20.20 24.97
CA GLN A 394 -3.80 21.31 25.59
C GLN A 394 -2.87 22.03 24.59
N LYS A 395 -2.11 21.30 23.77
CA LYS A 395 -1.21 21.86 22.75
C LYS A 395 -1.94 22.77 21.76
N PHE A 396 -3.19 22.46 21.40
CA PHE A 396 -3.98 23.21 20.42
C PHE A 396 -5.06 24.11 21.03
N GLY A 397 -5.18 24.15 22.37
CA GLY A 397 -6.20 24.96 23.05
C GLY A 397 -7.65 24.52 22.77
N VAL A 398 -7.87 23.24 22.49
CA VAL A 398 -9.21 22.68 22.19
C VAL A 398 -9.84 22.10 23.45
N ILE A 399 -11.14 22.32 23.65
CA ILE A 399 -11.90 21.70 24.74
C ILE A 399 -12.25 20.25 24.37
N ASP A 400 -11.92 19.32 25.26
CA ASP A 400 -12.24 17.90 25.08
C ASP A 400 -13.69 17.61 25.50
N ARG A 401 -14.56 17.39 24.52
CA ARG A 401 -15.99 17.10 24.77
C ARG A 401 -16.22 15.76 25.47
N LEU A 402 -15.24 14.85 25.45
CA LEU A 402 -15.35 13.58 26.18
C LEU A 402 -15.20 13.75 27.69
N LEU A 403 -14.58 14.85 28.15
CA LEU A 403 -14.45 15.18 29.57
C LEU A 403 -15.67 15.96 30.11
N ASN A 404 -16.55 16.44 29.23
CA ASN A 404 -17.75 17.21 29.60
C ASN A 404 -19.04 16.38 29.50
N ARG A 405 -18.93 15.05 29.35
CA ARG A 405 -20.08 14.13 29.43
C ARG A 405 -20.27 13.71 30.89
N ASP A 406 -20.67 14.66 31.73
CA ASP A 406 -21.20 14.42 33.07
C ASP A 406 -22.71 14.72 33.10
#